data_AF-A0A914W6D8-F1
#
_entry.id   AF-A0A914W6D8-F1
#
_cell.length_a   1.000
_cell.length_b   1.000
_cell.length_c   1.000
_cell.angle_alpha   90.00
_cell.angle_beta   90.00
_cell.angle_gamma   90.00
#
_symmetry.space_group_name_H-M   'P 1'
#
loop_
_entity.id
_entity.type
_entity.pdbx_description
1 polymer ?
#
loop_
_entity_poly.entity_id
_entity_poly.type
_entity_poly.pdbx_seq_one_letter_code
_entity_poly.pdbx_strand_id
1 'polypeptide(L)' 'MTTNLRAQFGTDKGVLSRYLAKPQGERCQAMYIWIDGTGENLRCKTKSLEKEPKTVA' A
#
# COMPACT_ATOMS: atom_id res chain seq x y z
N MET A 1 24.55 22.01 -8.06
CA MET A 1 23.70 21.01 -8.74
C MET A 1 22.38 20.93 -7.99
N THR A 2 21.30 21.45 -8.54
CA THR A 2 19.97 21.44 -7.92
C THR A 2 19.36 20.04 -8.03
N THR A 3 19.30 19.32 -6.93
CA THR A 3 18.57 18.04 -6.84
C THR A 3 17.07 18.29 -6.93
N ASN A 4 16.34 17.47 -7.70
CA ASN A 4 14.88 17.48 -7.76
C ASN A 4 14.30 17.42 -6.33
N LEU A 5 13.29 18.24 -6.01
CA LEU A 5 12.66 18.30 -4.68
C LEU A 5 12.19 16.93 -4.15
N ARG A 6 11.80 16.00 -5.02
CA ARG A 6 11.47 14.61 -4.61
C ARG A 6 12.69 13.84 -4.13
N ALA A 7 13.86 14.08 -4.72
CA ALA A 7 15.11 13.46 -4.33
C ALA A 7 15.64 14.04 -3.01
N GLN A 8 15.33 15.31 -2.72
CA GLN A 8 15.70 15.98 -1.47
C GLN A 8 15.07 15.33 -0.22
N PHE A 9 13.87 14.76 -0.35
CA PHE A 9 13.15 14.07 0.74
C PHE A 9 13.01 12.56 0.51
N GLY A 10 13.89 11.98 -0.33
CA GLY A 10 13.84 10.56 -0.67
C GLY A 10 14.10 9.67 0.53
N THR A 11 13.18 8.75 0.82
CA THR A 11 13.41 7.67 1.80
C THR A 11 14.16 6.50 1.18
N ASP A 12 14.99 5.82 1.97
CA ASP A 12 15.74 4.62 1.56
C ASP A 12 14.78 3.46 1.22
N LYS A 13 14.81 3.04 -0.04
CA LYS A 13 13.98 1.94 -0.55
C LYS A 13 14.50 0.56 -0.14
N GLY A 14 15.81 0.43 0.12
CA GLY A 14 16.42 -0.79 0.60
C GLY A 14 15.92 -1.18 1.99
N VAL A 15 15.72 -0.19 2.87
CA VAL A 15 15.10 -0.43 4.20
C VAL A 15 13.68 -0.95 4.03
N LEU A 16 12.86 -0.31 3.19
CA LEU A 16 11.48 -0.76 2.92
C LEU A 16 11.44 -2.20 2.40
N SER A 17 12.27 -2.56 1.41
CA SER A 17 12.34 -3.91 0.86
C SER A 17 12.68 -4.96 1.93
N ARG A 18 13.54 -4.64 2.90
CA ARG A 18 13.88 -5.55 4.01
C ARG A 18 12.69 -5.84 4.93
N TYR A 19 11.78 -4.89 5.11
CA TYR A 19 10.55 -5.11 5.90
C TYR A 19 9.50 -5.87 5.10
N LEU A 20 9.33 -5.55 3.82
CA LEU A 20 8.36 -6.24 2.95
C LEU A 20 8.73 -7.71 2.68
N ALA A 21 10.01 -8.06 2.72
CA ALA A 21 10.48 -9.44 2.55
C ALA A 21 10.21 -10.34 3.76
N LYS A 22 9.74 -9.80 4.90
CA LYS A 22 9.47 -10.61 6.08
C LYS A 22 8.22 -11.48 5.86
N PRO A 23 8.21 -12.74 6.33
CA PRO A 23 7.00 -13.55 6.32
C PRO A 23 5.87 -12.86 7.11
N GLN A 24 4.73 -12.60 6.45
CA GLN A 24 3.60 -11.89 7.05
C GLN A 24 2.66 -12.78 7.89
N GLY A 25 2.84 -14.10 7.83
CA GLY A 25 1.95 -15.07 8.46
C GLY A 25 0.69 -15.35 7.63
N GLU A 26 -0.37 -15.79 8.30
CA GLU A 26 -1.60 -16.29 7.65
C GLU A 26 -2.58 -15.18 7.26
N ARG A 27 -2.50 -14.02 7.92
CA ARG A 27 -3.34 -12.87 7.61
C ARG A 27 -2.96 -12.26 6.27
N CYS A 28 -3.96 -11.77 5.55
CA CYS A 28 -3.75 -11.02 4.32
C CYS A 28 -4.23 -9.57 4.46
N GLN A 29 -3.68 -8.67 3.65
CA GLN A 29 -4.08 -7.27 3.59
C GLN A 29 -4.92 -7.04 2.33
N ALA A 30 -6.14 -6.54 2.51
CA ALA A 30 -7.02 -6.19 1.41
C ALA A 30 -7.11 -4.65 1.30
N MET A 31 -6.70 -4.13 0.14
CA MET A 31 -6.81 -2.70 -0.17
C MET A 31 -8.16 -2.42 -0.83
N TYR A 32 -9.04 -1.75 -0.10
CA TYR A 32 -10.33 -1.30 -0.60
C TYR A 32 -10.14 0.01 -1.34
N ILE A 33 -10.74 0.12 -2.52
CA ILE A 33 -10.63 1.29 -3.39
C ILE A 33 -12.05 1.79 -3.69
N TRP A 34 -12.27 3.10 -3.63
CA TRP A 34 -13.53 3.73 -4.01
C TRP A 34 -13.30 5.12 -4.60
N ILE A 35 -14.28 5.61 -5.35
CA ILE A 35 -14.30 6.98 -5.87
C ILE A 35 -14.84 7.88 -4.76
N ASP A 36 -14.19 9.02 -4.49
CA ASP A 36 -14.71 9.95 -3.49
C ASP A 36 -15.91 10.77 -3.99
N GLY A 37 -16.43 11.65 -3.13
CA GLY A 37 -17.61 12.45 -3.44
C GLY A 37 -17.46 13.42 -4.61
N THR A 38 -16.25 13.59 -5.17
CA THR A 38 -16.02 14.40 -6.37
C THR A 38 -16.31 13.63 -7.66
N GLY A 39 -16.31 12.30 -7.62
CA GLY A 39 -16.45 11.47 -8.83
C GLY A 39 -15.16 11.29 -9.65
N GLU A 40 -14.10 12.01 -9.32
CA GLU A 40 -12.86 12.04 -10.12
C GLU A 40 -11.68 11.32 -9.45
N ASN A 41 -11.64 11.35 -8.12
CA ASN A 41 -10.47 10.91 -7.35
C ASN A 41 -10.68 9.53 -6.72
N LEU A 42 -9.64 8.69 -6.79
CA LEU A 42 -9.60 7.41 -6.08
C LEU A 42 -9.12 7.60 -4.65
N ARG A 43 -9.79 6.91 -3.72
CA ARG A 43 -9.37 6.74 -2.33
C ARG A 43 -9.15 5.28 -2.06
N CYS A 44 -8.29 4.98 -1.09
CA CYS A 44 -8.11 3.62 -0.63
C CYS A 44 -7.84 3.53 0.86
N LYS A 45 -8.13 2.36 1.43
CA LYS A 45 -7.78 1.97 2.80
C LYS A 45 -7.55 0.47 2.87
N THR A 46 -6.59 0.06 3.70
CA THR A 46 -6.24 -1.35 3.89
C THR A 46 -6.89 -1.92 5.14
N LYS A 47 -7.45 -3.13 5.03
CA LYS A 47 -7.95 -3.94 6.14
C LYS A 47 -7.17 -5.25 6.23
N SER A 48 -6.85 -5.68 7.45
CA SER A 48 -6.32 -7.02 7.70
C SER A 48 -7.46 -8.04 7.73
N LEU A 49 -7.32 -9.12 6.97
CA LEU A 49 -8.24 -10.25 6.95
C LEU A 49 -7.54 -11.49 7.53
N GLU A 50 -8.32 -12.39 8.12
CA GLU A 50 -7.78 -13.61 8.75
C GLU A 50 -7.23 -14.62 7.73
N LYS A 51 -7.75 -14.59 6.49
CA LYS A 51 -7.33 -15.50 5.41
C LYS A 51 -7.57 -14.87 4.05
N GLU A 52 -6.87 -15.37 3.05
CA GLU A 52 -7.07 -14.97 1.66
C GLU A 52 -8.48 -15.36 1.16
N PRO A 53 -9.25 -14.40 0.62
CA PRO A 53 -10.57 -14.68 0.07
C PRO A 53 -10.46 -15.45 -1.25
N LYS A 54 -11.25 -16.52 -1.42
CA LYS A 54 -11.23 -17.37 -2.63
C LYS A 54 -12.30 -17.01 -3.65
N THR A 55 -13.39 -16.41 -3.21
CA THR A 55 -14.52 -16.03 -4.06
C THR A 55 -15.13 -14.74 -3.54
N VAL A 56 -15.80 -14.02 -4.44
CA VAL A 56 -16.77 -12.99 -4.08
C VAL A 56 -18.14 -13.65 -3.89
N ALA A 57 -19.01 -13.03 -3.09
CA ALA A 57 -20.40 -13.45 -2.95
C ALA A 57 -21.24 -12.96 -4.12
#